data_AF-A0AAD6UHG6-F1
#
_entry.id   AF-A0AAD6UHG6-F1
#
_cell.length_a   1.000
_cell.length_b   1.000
_cell.length_c   1.000
_cell.angle_alpha   90.00
_cell.angle_beta   90.00
_cell.angle_gamma   90.00
#
_symmetry.space_group_name_H-M   'P 1'
#
loop_
_entity.id
_entity.type
_entity.pdbx_description
1 polymer ?
#
loop_
_entity_poly.entity_id
_entity_poly.type
_entity_poly.pdbx_seq_one_letter_code
_entity_poly.pdbx_strand_id
1 'polypeptide(L)'
;MKFTLSAAVAVFAAALVIATPLTLDSEKRDVYVPPVLHPRAGTVWTVGRTRNVVWNVTNPPTSITNGIGRIMLRKGARTTPVILQANFSILLGQIQVKVPWVENGNDYRVVLFGDSGNFSPAFTITGA
;
A
#
# COMPACT_ATOMS: atom_id res chain seq x y z
N MET A 1 4.26 69.30 52.52
CA MET A 1 5.44 68.92 51.71
C MET A 1 4.99 67.94 50.63
N LYS A 2 5.58 68.05 49.44
CA LYS A 2 5.10 67.56 48.15
C LYS A 2 5.13 66.02 48.04
N PHE A 3 4.04 65.37 47.63
CA PHE A 3 4.04 63.99 47.15
C PHE A 3 4.32 64.00 45.64
N THR A 4 5.51 63.56 45.23
CA THR A 4 5.87 63.41 43.81
C THR A 4 5.38 62.08 43.26
N LEU A 5 4.58 62.16 42.20
CA LEU A 5 4.17 61.06 41.32
C LEU A 5 5.39 60.45 40.61
N SER A 6 5.42 59.13 40.52
CA SER A 6 6.15 58.41 39.47
C SER A 6 5.33 57.18 39.05
N ALA A 7 4.52 57.31 38.00
CA ALA A 7 3.92 56.17 37.32
C ALA A 7 4.85 55.79 36.14
N ALA A 8 5.53 54.65 36.26
CA ALA A 8 6.29 54.07 35.16
C ALA A 8 5.32 53.33 34.22
N VAL A 9 5.16 53.83 32.99
CA VAL A 9 4.41 53.13 31.94
C VAL A 9 5.37 52.20 31.21
N ALA A 10 5.21 50.89 31.42
CA ALA A 10 5.89 49.87 30.63
C ALA A 10 5.11 49.66 29.32
N VAL A 11 5.70 50.08 28.20
CA VAL A 11 5.16 49.81 26.86
C VAL A 11 5.65 48.42 26.43
N PHE A 12 4.74 47.45 26.39
CA PHE A 12 5.01 46.11 25.88
C PHE A 12 4.67 46.09 24.38
N ALA A 13 5.68 46.11 23.50
CA ALA A 13 5.48 46.00 22.06
C ALA A 13 5.31 44.51 21.69
N ALA A 14 4.08 44.09 21.40
CA ALA A 14 3.80 42.77 20.84
C ALA A 14 4.07 42.78 19.32
N ALA A 15 5.12 42.09 18.88
CA ALA A 15 5.37 41.85 17.46
C ALA A 15 4.39 40.78 16.95
N LEU A 16 3.50 41.14 16.02
CA LEU A 16 2.68 40.16 15.31
C LEU A 16 3.54 39.42 14.28
N VAL A 17 3.84 38.16 14.57
CA VAL A 17 4.37 37.22 13.58
C VAL A 17 3.21 36.75 12.71
N ILE A 18 3.17 37.18 11.45
CA ILE A 18 2.22 36.68 10.47
C ILE A 18 2.88 35.46 9.81
N ALA A 19 2.51 34.25 10.26
CA ALA A 19 2.86 33.01 9.57
C ALA A 19 1.87 32.81 8.41
N THR A 20 2.35 32.95 7.17
CA THR A 20 1.56 32.51 6.01
C THR A 20 1.62 30.98 5.94
N PRO A 21 0.48 30.28 5.92
CA PRO A 21 0.51 28.85 5.66
C PRO A 21 1.09 28.64 4.26
N LEU A 22 2.20 27.89 4.16
CA LEU A 22 2.66 27.37 2.88
C LEU A 22 1.56 26.45 2.35
N THR A 23 0.84 26.90 1.33
CA THR A 23 0.03 26.01 0.49
C THR A 23 1.00 25.22 -0.39
N LEU A 24 1.67 24.25 0.20
CA LEU A 24 2.23 23.15 -0.59
C LEU A 24 1.01 22.45 -1.18
N ASP A 25 0.87 22.48 -2.52
CA ASP A 25 0.02 21.54 -3.22
C ASP A 25 0.47 20.15 -2.79
N SER A 26 -0.16 19.63 -1.74
CA SER A 26 -0.05 18.26 -1.34
C SER A 26 -0.77 17.49 -2.43
N GLU A 27 -0.05 17.22 -3.53
CA GLU A 27 -0.44 16.17 -4.47
C GLU A 27 -0.88 14.99 -3.61
N LYS A 28 -2.16 14.64 -3.68
CA LYS A 28 -2.75 13.59 -2.86
C LYS A 28 -2.03 12.29 -3.18
N ARG A 29 -0.99 12.03 -2.40
CA ARG A 29 -0.20 10.80 -2.41
C ARG A 29 -1.13 9.69 -1.97
N ASP A 30 -1.54 8.88 -2.93
CA ASP A 30 -2.52 7.83 -2.67
C ASP A 30 -1.85 6.47 -2.57
N VAL A 31 -2.38 5.64 -1.67
CA VAL A 31 -2.01 4.24 -1.62
C VAL A 31 -2.72 3.57 -2.77
N TYR A 32 -1.96 3.10 -3.76
CA TYR A 32 -2.55 2.45 -4.91
C TYR A 32 -2.87 0.98 -4.61
N VAL A 33 -4.15 0.62 -4.77
CA VAL A 33 -4.71 -0.71 -4.46
C VAL A 33 -5.37 -1.32 -5.70
N PRO A 34 -4.59 -1.75 -6.71
CA PRO A 34 -5.15 -2.27 -7.95
C PRO A 34 -5.81 -3.64 -7.75
N PRO A 35 -7.09 -3.84 -8.08
CA PRO A 35 -7.76 -5.13 -7.89
C PRO A 35 -7.06 -6.27 -8.61
N VAL A 36 -6.79 -7.37 -7.90
CA VAL A 36 -6.25 -8.61 -8.49
C VAL A 36 -7.34 -9.31 -9.31
N LEU A 37 -7.05 -9.56 -10.59
CA LEU A 37 -7.94 -10.20 -11.57
C LEU A 37 -7.63 -11.70 -11.76
N HIS A 38 -6.37 -12.10 -11.55
CA HIS A 38 -5.96 -13.50 -11.60
C HIS A 38 -4.88 -13.79 -10.55
N PRO A 39 -4.96 -14.91 -9.81
CA PRO A 39 -5.94 -16.00 -9.88
C PRO A 39 -7.36 -15.58 -9.45
N ARG A 40 -8.37 -16.35 -9.89
CA ARG A 40 -9.79 -16.14 -9.54
C ARG A 40 -10.39 -17.42 -8.97
N ALA A 41 -11.65 -17.37 -8.53
CA ALA A 41 -12.37 -18.54 -8.06
C ALA A 41 -12.34 -19.65 -9.13
N GLY A 42 -12.02 -20.88 -8.71
CA GLY A 42 -11.87 -22.04 -9.59
C GLY A 42 -10.52 -22.15 -10.31
N THR A 43 -9.61 -21.17 -10.18
CA THR A 43 -8.23 -21.34 -10.68
C THR A 43 -7.52 -22.46 -9.92
N VAL A 44 -6.79 -23.31 -10.64
CA VAL A 44 -5.93 -24.36 -10.07
C VAL A 44 -4.48 -24.11 -10.49
N TRP A 45 -3.60 -24.01 -9.50
CA TRP A 45 -2.15 -23.91 -9.68
C TRP A 45 -1.48 -25.22 -9.28
N THR A 46 -0.49 -25.64 -10.06
CA THR A 46 0.31 -26.83 -9.75
C THR A 46 1.67 -26.38 -9.26
N VAL A 47 2.14 -26.96 -8.17
CA VAL A 47 3.46 -26.69 -7.59
C VAL A 47 4.55 -26.76 -8.65
N GLY A 48 5.51 -25.82 -8.59
CA GLY A 48 6.63 -25.75 -9.52
C GLY A 48 6.28 -25.24 -10.92
N ARG A 49 5.02 -24.96 -11.26
CA ARG A 49 4.68 -24.28 -12.52
C ARG A 49 4.83 -22.77 -12.40
N THR A 50 5.03 -22.10 -13.53
CA THR A 50 5.00 -20.64 -13.61
C THR A 50 3.59 -20.20 -13.97
N ARG A 51 3.06 -19.20 -13.25
CA ARG A 51 1.71 -18.66 -13.45
C ARG A 51 1.73 -17.14 -13.45
N ASN A 52 0.80 -16.54 -14.18
CA ASN A 52 0.61 -15.09 -14.17
C ASN A 52 -0.29 -14.70 -12.99
N VAL A 53 0.17 -13.73 -12.22
CA VAL A 53 -0.69 -12.89 -11.39
C VAL A 53 -1.02 -11.66 -12.20
N VAL A 54 -2.30 -11.30 -12.27
CA VAL A 54 -2.81 -10.19 -13.10
C VAL A 54 -3.64 -9.27 -12.22
N TRP A 55 -3.48 -7.96 -12.38
CA TRP A 55 -4.23 -6.94 -11.65
C TRP A 55 -4.60 -5.78 -12.57
N ASN A 56 -5.62 -5.02 -12.19
CA ASN A 56 -6.11 -3.91 -12.99
C ASN A 56 -5.25 -2.66 -12.81
N VAL A 57 -4.75 -2.10 -13.92
CA VAL A 57 -3.96 -0.85 -13.93
C VAL A 57 -4.57 0.26 -14.80
N THR A 58 -5.87 0.21 -15.08
CA THR A 58 -6.49 1.15 -16.02
C THR A 58 -6.54 2.60 -15.52
N ASN A 59 -6.72 2.81 -14.21
CA ASN A 59 -6.91 4.14 -13.61
C ASN A 59 -6.01 4.36 -12.37
N PRO A 60 -4.67 4.39 -12.53
CA PRO A 60 -3.79 4.67 -11.41
C PRO A 60 -3.89 6.14 -10.97
N PRO A 61 -3.69 6.46 -9.69
CA PRO A 61 -3.59 7.84 -9.23
C PRO A 61 -2.31 8.49 -9.79
N THR A 62 -2.32 9.81 -9.92
CA THR A 62 -1.18 10.57 -10.48
C THR A 62 0.08 10.48 -9.62
N SER A 63 -0.09 10.31 -8.31
CA SER A 63 1.00 10.18 -7.34
C SER A 63 0.81 8.93 -6.48
N ILE A 64 1.74 7.97 -6.59
CA ILE A 64 1.70 6.68 -5.89
C ILE A 64 2.81 6.60 -4.85
N THR A 65 2.46 6.37 -3.58
CA THR A 65 3.45 6.21 -2.50
C THR A 65 4.03 4.81 -2.36
N ASN A 66 3.35 3.79 -2.88
CA ASN A 66 3.68 2.37 -2.78
C ASN A 66 3.94 1.76 -4.16
N GLY A 67 4.71 2.47 -5.00
CA GLY A 67 4.94 2.09 -6.40
C GLY A 67 5.70 0.77 -6.59
N ILE A 68 6.40 0.30 -5.55
CA ILE A 68 7.15 -0.96 -5.55
C ILE A 68 6.26 -2.07 -4.96
N GLY A 69 5.83 -2.98 -5.84
CA GLY A 69 4.95 -4.09 -5.52
C GLY A 69 5.65 -5.29 -4.90
N ARG A 70 4.87 -6.06 -4.14
CA ARG A 70 5.23 -7.37 -3.59
C ARG A 70 4.01 -8.28 -3.60
N ILE A 71 4.16 -9.52 -4.04
CA ILE A 71 3.10 -10.54 -4.01
C ILE A 71 3.48 -11.59 -2.98
N MET A 72 2.58 -11.86 -2.04
CA MET A 72 2.73 -12.93 -1.06
C MET A 72 1.58 -13.93 -1.15
N LEU A 73 1.84 -15.14 -0.69
CA LEU A 73 0.83 -16.18 -0.58
C LEU A 73 0.08 -16.06 0.75
N ARG A 74 -1.23 -16.30 0.71
CA ARG A 74 -2.11 -16.38 1.88
C ARG A 74 -2.80 -17.74 1.88
N LYS A 75 -3.02 -18.30 3.06
CA LYS A 75 -3.82 -19.52 3.28
C LYS A 75 -4.88 -19.22 4.33
N GLY A 76 -6.14 -19.42 3.96
CA GLY A 76 -7.28 -19.06 4.80
C GLY A 76 -7.21 -17.61 5.29
N ALA A 77 -7.17 -17.44 6.62
CA ALA A 77 -7.14 -16.13 7.27
C ALA A 77 -5.73 -15.56 7.53
N ARG A 78 -4.65 -16.22 7.06
CA ARG A 78 -3.27 -15.81 7.39
C ARG A 78 -2.42 -15.61 6.13
N THR A 79 -1.79 -14.45 6.04
CA THR A 79 -0.71 -14.21 5.07
C THR A 79 0.51 -15.00 5.53
N THR A 80 1.05 -15.84 4.67
CA THR A 80 2.20 -16.69 4.98
C THR A 80 3.50 -15.90 4.75
N PRO A 81 4.66 -16.34 5.25
CA PRO A 81 5.94 -15.70 4.93
C PRO A 81 6.40 -15.93 3.48
N VAL A 82 5.63 -16.63 2.65
CA VAL A 82 6.03 -16.98 1.28
C VAL A 82 5.84 -15.78 0.35
N ILE A 83 6.95 -15.21 -0.11
CA ILE A 83 6.99 -14.17 -1.14
C ILE A 83 7.03 -14.86 -2.51
N LEU A 84 6.05 -14.55 -3.37
CA LEU A 84 5.97 -15.06 -4.73
C LEU A 84 6.76 -14.20 -5.72
N GLN A 85 6.78 -12.89 -5.49
CA GLN A 85 7.52 -11.91 -6.26
C GLN A 85 7.64 -10.58 -5.50
N ALA A 86 8.70 -9.81 -5.72
CA ALA A 86 8.90 -8.51 -5.08
C ALA A 86 9.73 -7.58 -5.97
N ASN A 87 9.82 -6.31 -5.58
CA ASN A 87 10.66 -5.31 -6.22
C ASN A 87 10.33 -5.07 -7.71
N PHE A 88 9.04 -4.93 -8.01
CA PHE A 88 8.54 -4.63 -9.34
C PHE A 88 7.62 -3.40 -9.32
N SER A 89 7.43 -2.74 -10.46
CA SER A 89 6.46 -1.64 -10.55
C SER A 89 5.03 -2.17 -10.38
N ILE A 90 4.27 -1.60 -9.44
CA ILE A 90 2.85 -1.93 -9.25
C ILE A 90 1.99 -1.60 -10.48
N LEU A 91 2.53 -0.85 -11.45
CA LEU A 91 1.85 -0.51 -12.71
C LEU A 91 2.06 -1.54 -13.83
N LEU A 92 2.78 -2.63 -13.58
CA LEU A 92 3.03 -3.69 -14.58
C LEU A 92 1.74 -4.38 -15.09
N GLY A 93 0.68 -4.42 -14.28
CA GLY A 93 -0.59 -5.09 -14.60
C GLY A 93 -0.53 -6.62 -14.56
N GLN A 94 0.65 -7.22 -14.71
CA GLN A 94 0.87 -8.64 -14.50
C GLN A 94 2.33 -8.96 -14.22
N ILE A 95 2.58 -10.10 -13.56
CA ILE A 95 3.92 -10.67 -13.43
C ILE A 95 3.85 -12.19 -13.30
N GLN A 96 4.89 -12.86 -13.81
CA GLN A 96 5.05 -14.30 -13.64
C GLN A 96 5.60 -14.62 -12.24
N VAL A 97 5.01 -15.63 -11.61
CA VAL A 97 5.46 -16.19 -10.33
C VAL A 97 5.64 -17.70 -10.44
N LYS A 98 6.60 -18.23 -9.68
CA LYS A 98 6.76 -19.68 -9.51
C LYS A 98 5.82 -20.13 -8.40
N VAL A 99 4.99 -21.14 -8.67
CA VAL A 99 4.13 -21.73 -7.63
C VAL A 99 5.03 -22.46 -6.61
N PRO A 100 5.02 -22.04 -5.34
CA PRO A 100 5.91 -22.59 -4.31
C PRO A 100 5.47 -23.99 -3.90
N TRP A 101 6.36 -24.75 -3.27
CA TRP A 101 6.02 -26.01 -2.64
C TRP A 101 5.24 -25.76 -1.34
N VAL A 102 3.94 -26.08 -1.35
CA VAL A 102 3.02 -25.91 -0.21
C VAL A 102 1.99 -27.04 -0.24
N GLU A 103 1.41 -27.37 0.92
CA GLU A 103 0.36 -28.39 1.01
C GLU A 103 -0.79 -28.16 0.01
N ASN A 104 -1.42 -29.24 -0.43
CA ASN A 104 -2.59 -29.16 -1.28
C ASN A 104 -3.72 -28.44 -0.53
N GLY A 105 -4.46 -27.56 -1.22
CA GLY A 105 -5.58 -26.84 -0.61
C GLY A 105 -6.30 -25.91 -1.58
N ASN A 106 -7.52 -25.51 -1.22
CA ASN A 106 -8.43 -24.69 -2.04
C ASN A 106 -8.69 -23.29 -1.44
N ASP A 107 -8.00 -22.95 -0.36
CA ASP A 107 -8.17 -21.71 0.41
C ASP A 107 -6.98 -20.75 0.25
N TYR A 108 -6.23 -20.88 -0.86
CA TYR A 108 -5.12 -20.00 -1.16
C TYR A 108 -5.59 -18.69 -1.76
N ARG A 109 -4.89 -17.59 -1.45
CA ARG A 109 -5.07 -16.29 -2.09
C ARG A 109 -3.70 -15.68 -2.35
N VAL A 110 -3.60 -14.84 -3.37
CA VAL A 110 -2.45 -13.94 -3.49
C VAL A 110 -2.82 -12.61 -2.85
N VAL A 111 -1.83 -11.99 -2.20
CA VAL A 111 -1.92 -10.63 -1.70
C VAL A 111 -0.96 -9.80 -2.53
N LEU A 112 -1.47 -8.85 -3.30
CA LEU A 112 -0.64 -7.84 -3.96
C LEU A 112 -0.51 -6.66 -3.00
N PHE A 113 0.64 -6.56 -2.34
CA PHE A 113 0.92 -5.47 -1.41
C PHE A 113 0.95 -4.14 -2.16
N GLY A 114 -0.17 -3.43 -2.04
CA GLY A 114 -0.26 -1.99 -2.17
C GLY A 114 -0.78 -1.41 -0.86
N ASP A 115 -1.97 -1.85 -0.46
CA ASP A 115 -2.42 -1.93 0.93
C ASP A 115 -2.31 -3.39 1.44
N SER A 116 -2.53 -3.62 2.73
CA SER A 116 -2.48 -4.99 3.30
C SER A 116 -3.77 -5.80 3.04
N GLY A 117 -4.69 -5.29 2.20
CA GLY A 117 -6.05 -5.83 2.00
C GLY A 117 -6.36 -6.33 0.59
N ASN A 118 -5.50 -6.05 -0.40
CA ASN A 118 -5.72 -6.39 -1.80
C ASN A 118 -5.50 -7.88 -2.10
N PHE A 119 -6.55 -8.66 -1.91
CA PHE A 119 -6.52 -10.11 -2.07
C PHE A 119 -7.23 -10.55 -3.35
N SER A 120 -6.71 -11.60 -3.98
CA SER A 120 -7.50 -12.36 -4.94
C SER A 120 -8.66 -13.09 -4.27
N PRO A 121 -9.65 -13.56 -5.05
CA PRO A 121 -10.50 -14.68 -4.64
C PRO A 121 -9.67 -15.91 -4.24
N ALA A 122 -10.30 -16.82 -3.50
CA ALA A 122 -9.69 -18.10 -3.14
C ALA A 122 -9.47 -18.98 -4.39
N PHE A 123 -8.37 -19.71 -4.42
CA PHE A 123 -7.99 -20.62 -5.49
C PHE A 123 -7.27 -21.86 -4.94
N THR A 124 -7.08 -22.85 -5.80
CA THR A 124 -6.49 -24.15 -5.43
C THR A 124 -5.02 -24.24 -5.80
N ILE A 125 -4.19 -24.75 -4.90
CA ILE A 125 -2.84 -25.23 -5.19
C ILE A 125 -2.79 -26.74 -4.97
N THR A 126 -2.25 -27.48 -5.95
CA THR A 126 -2.04 -28.94 -5.89
C THR A 126 -0.64 -29.36 -6.34
N GLY A 127 -0.25 -30.60 -6.04
CA GLY A 127 0.97 -31.24 -6.55
C GLY A 127 2.20 -31.11 -5.65
N ALA A 128 2.00 -30.85 -4.35
CA ALA A 128 2.98 -31.19 -3.32
C ALA A 128 2.94 -32.68 -2.98
#